data_AF-A0A1E1WK42-F1
#
_entry.id   AF-A0A1E1WK42-F1
#
_cell.length_a   1.000
_cell.length_b   1.000
_cell.length_c   1.000
_cell.angle_alpha   90.00
_cell.angle_beta   90.00
_cell.angle_gamma   90.00
#
_symmetry.space_group_name_H-M   'P 1'
#
loop_
_entity.id
_entity.type
_entity.pdbx_description
1 polymer ?
#
loop_
_entity_poly.entity_id
_entity_poly.type
_entity_poly.pdbx_seq_one_letter_code
_entity_poly.pdbx_strand_id
1 'polypeptide(L)'
;AGVRCDVPLSDCKPAPDGSESACCDGPECRTAGVVQLSGDGYLVYRLERGVVDGARLLDDEINLSLRFRTRHSRGTLLHAAGRVDYATLELIDGQVQFRMELGSGAVAVRAGEALADGA
;
A
#
# COMPACT_ATOMS: atom_id res chain seq x y z
N ALA A 1 4.73 7.77 -13.79
CA ALA A 1 4.72 6.31 -13.59
C ALA A 1 5.84 5.99 -12.61
N GLY A 2 5.60 5.13 -11.63
CA GLY A 2 6.62 4.86 -10.63
C GLY A 2 7.40 3.60 -10.98
N VAL A 3 8.71 3.74 -11.18
CA VAL A 3 9.62 2.61 -11.45
C VAL A 3 9.88 1.87 -10.13
N ARG A 4 9.95 0.53 -10.17
CA ARG A 4 10.41 -0.30 -9.05
C ARG A 4 11.72 -0.95 -9.47
N CYS A 5 12.74 -0.77 -8.64
CA CYS A 5 14.08 -1.32 -8.85
C CYS A 5 14.30 -2.34 -7.74
N ASP A 6 14.28 -3.64 -8.08
CA ASP A 6 14.47 -4.75 -7.12
C ASP A 6 15.96 -5.01 -6.83
N VAL A 7 16.81 -4.01 -7.06
CA VAL A 7 18.26 -4.10 -6.92
C VAL A 7 18.64 -3.53 -5.54
N PRO A 8 19.45 -4.24 -4.74
CA PRO A 8 20.03 -3.67 -3.52
C PRO A 8 20.79 -2.37 -3.84
N LEU A 9 20.66 -1.34 -3.00
CA LEU A 9 21.35 -0.05 -3.19
C LEU A 9 22.87 -0.21 -3.32
N SER A 10 23.46 -1.26 -2.73
CA SER A 10 24.89 -1.59 -2.83
C SER A 10 25.33 -1.96 -4.25
N ASP A 11 24.41 -2.44 -5.08
CA ASP A 11 24.69 -3.00 -6.39
C ASP A 11 24.35 -1.99 -7.51
N CYS A 12 23.87 -0.81 -7.12
CA CYS A 12 23.58 0.27 -8.04
C CYS A 12 24.86 0.91 -8.57
N LYS A 13 24.97 0.97 -9.90
CA LYS A 13 26.05 1.71 -10.55
C LYS A 13 25.79 3.23 -10.44
N PRO A 14 26.81 4.03 -10.12
CA PRO A 14 26.69 5.49 -10.17
C PRO A 14 26.38 5.95 -11.60
N ALA A 15 25.55 6.99 -11.73
CA ALA A 15 25.20 7.55 -13.02
C ALA A 15 26.45 8.11 -13.73
N PRO A 16 26.61 7.90 -15.05
CA PRO A 16 27.82 8.33 -15.78
C PRO A 16 27.99 9.85 -15.84
N ASP A 17 26.97 10.63 -15.49
CA ASP A 17 26.98 12.09 -15.45
C ASP A 17 27.23 12.68 -14.03
N GLY A 18 27.46 11.82 -13.03
CA GLY A 18 27.68 12.25 -11.65
C GLY A 18 26.41 12.64 -10.89
N SER A 19 25.22 12.34 -11.44
CA SER A 19 23.95 12.47 -10.71
C SER A 19 23.71 11.28 -9.76
N GLU A 20 22.70 11.42 -8.89
CA GLU A 20 22.26 10.39 -7.94
C GLU A 20 21.97 9.06 -8.68
N SER A 21 22.34 7.93 -8.08
CA SER A 21 22.54 6.61 -8.72
C SER A 21 21.49 6.21 -9.77
N ALA A 22 21.95 5.78 -10.95
CA ALA A 22 21.15 5.27 -12.07
C ALA A 22 20.60 3.84 -11.86
N CYS A 23 20.23 3.48 -10.63
CA CYS A 23 19.65 2.16 -10.31
C CYS A 23 18.46 1.80 -11.20
N CYS A 24 17.79 2.82 -11.77
CA CYS A 24 16.50 2.70 -12.41
C CYS A 24 16.50 2.80 -13.96
N ASP A 25 17.68 2.80 -14.58
CA ASP A 25 17.84 2.86 -16.05
C ASP A 25 18.19 1.50 -16.71
N GLY A 26 18.35 0.44 -15.91
CA GLY A 26 18.69 -0.90 -16.38
C GLY A 26 17.49 -1.77 -16.75
N PRO A 27 17.67 -2.86 -17.53
CA PRO A 27 16.61 -3.80 -17.91
C PRO A 27 16.01 -4.56 -16.72
N GLU A 28 16.66 -4.55 -15.56
CA GLU A 28 16.12 -5.05 -14.29
C GLU A 28 15.03 -4.16 -13.68
N CYS A 29 14.83 -2.96 -14.23
CA CYS A 29 13.84 -2.00 -13.76
C CYS A 29 12.49 -2.32 -14.38
N ARG A 30 11.67 -3.04 -13.60
CA ARG A 30 10.31 -3.35 -14.04
C ARG A 30 9.45 -2.12 -13.84
N THR A 31 8.68 -1.77 -14.86
CA THR A 31 7.53 -0.89 -14.65
C THR A 31 6.58 -1.66 -13.75
N ALA A 32 6.45 -1.25 -12.48
CA ALA A 32 5.46 -1.83 -11.61
C ALA A 32 4.10 -1.70 -12.30
N GLY A 33 3.34 -2.80 -12.39
CA GLY A 33 1.97 -2.75 -12.90
C GLY A 33 1.15 -1.83 -11.99
N VAL A 34 0.95 -0.59 -12.40
CA VAL A 34 0.13 0.38 -11.66
C VAL A 34 -1.31 0.12 -12.04
N VAL A 35 -2.13 -0.24 -11.07
CA VAL A 35 -3.58 -0.29 -11.25
C VAL A 35 -4.14 1.13 -11.08
N GLN A 36 -4.97 1.55 -12.02
CA GLN A 36 -5.73 2.80 -11.91
C GLN A 36 -7.16 2.47 -11.48
N LEU A 37 -7.60 3.07 -10.38
CA LEU A 37 -8.95 2.94 -9.85
C LEU A 37 -9.63 4.32 -9.93
N SER A 38 -10.67 4.44 -10.75
CA SER A 38 -11.36 5.71 -11.02
C SER A 38 -12.44 6.06 -9.98
N GLY A 39 -12.63 5.19 -8.97
CA GLY A 39 -13.62 5.35 -7.90
C GLY A 39 -14.74 4.30 -7.90
N ASP A 40 -14.92 3.59 -9.01
CA ASP A 40 -15.90 2.51 -9.20
C ASP A 40 -15.25 1.11 -9.32
N GLY A 41 -13.93 1.06 -9.51
CA GLY A 41 -13.15 -0.17 -9.56
C GLY A 41 -12.60 -0.58 -8.19
N TYR A 42 -12.49 -1.89 -7.99
CA TYR A 42 -11.82 -2.48 -6.83
C TYR A 42 -11.03 -3.73 -7.23
N LEU A 43 -10.04 -4.08 -6.42
CA LEU A 43 -9.31 -5.34 -6.52
C LEU A 43 -9.71 -6.25 -5.36
N VAL A 44 -9.96 -7.52 -5.65
CA VAL A 44 -10.29 -8.52 -4.62
C VAL A 44 -9.17 -9.53 -4.54
N TYR A 45 -8.62 -9.67 -3.33
CA TYR A 45 -7.69 -10.74 -2.99
C TYR A 45 -8.37 -11.67 -2.00
N ARG A 46 -8.44 -12.95 -2.35
CA ARG A 46 -8.87 -13.99 -1.42
C ARG A 46 -7.62 -14.54 -0.75
N LEU A 47 -7.44 -14.18 0.51
CA LEU A 47 -6.39 -14.76 1.34
C LEU A 47 -6.94 -16.04 1.95
N GLU A 48 -6.25 -17.16 1.73
CA GLU A 48 -6.64 -18.42 2.34
C GLU A 48 -6.40 -18.35 3.85
N ARG A 49 -7.41 -18.68 4.64
CA ARG A 49 -7.25 -18.81 6.09
C ARG A 49 -6.48 -20.08 6.36
N GLY A 50 -5.28 -19.96 6.90
CA GLY A 50 -4.46 -21.11 7.21
C GLY A 50 -3.04 -20.72 7.58
N VAL A 51 -2.42 -21.59 8.36
CA VAL A 51 -1.02 -21.50 8.73
C VAL A 51 -0.19 -21.93 7.53
N VAL A 52 0.46 -20.99 6.85
CA VAL A 52 1.57 -21.29 5.93
C VAL A 52 2.84 -21.14 6.76
N ASP A 53 3.59 -22.24 6.96
CA ASP A 53 4.84 -22.26 7.72
C ASP A 53 4.79 -21.68 9.15
N GLY A 54 3.68 -21.85 9.87
CA GLY A 54 3.53 -21.35 11.25
C GLY A 54 2.93 -19.93 11.34
N ALA A 55 2.78 -19.21 10.24
CA ALA A 55 2.25 -17.84 10.24
C ALA A 55 0.72 -17.81 10.05
N ARG A 56 -0.01 -17.22 11.00
CA ARG A 56 -1.42 -16.84 10.83
C ARG A 56 -1.47 -15.48 10.15
N LEU A 57 -1.78 -15.47 8.85
CA LEU A 57 -1.44 -14.33 7.99
C LEU A 57 -2.27 -13.05 8.19
N LEU A 58 -3.40 -13.08 8.91
CA LEU A 58 -4.20 -11.89 9.22
C LEU A 58 -4.89 -11.91 10.59
N ASP A 59 -5.12 -13.10 11.16
CA ASP A 59 -5.84 -13.22 12.44
C ASP A 59 -5.02 -12.68 13.62
N ASP A 60 -3.69 -12.73 13.51
CA ASP A 60 -2.76 -12.29 14.56
C ASP A 60 -2.02 -10.99 14.18
N GLU A 61 -1.66 -10.79 12.90
CA GLU A 61 -0.90 -9.62 12.43
C GLU A 61 -1.28 -9.22 11.00
N ILE A 62 -1.36 -7.91 10.73
CA ILE A 62 -1.52 -7.36 9.37
C ILE A 62 -0.29 -6.52 9.03
N ASN A 63 0.51 -6.97 8.07
CA ASN A 63 1.62 -6.21 7.50
C ASN A 63 1.29 -5.79 6.06
N LEU A 64 1.04 -4.50 5.85
CA LEU A 64 0.64 -3.94 4.56
C LEU A 64 1.58 -2.79 4.17
N SER A 65 2.18 -2.91 2.99
CA SER A 65 2.92 -1.83 2.35
C SER A 65 2.33 -1.55 0.97
N LEU A 66 1.96 -0.30 0.72
CA LEU A 66 1.40 0.14 -0.55
C LEU A 66 1.90 1.53 -0.90
N ARG A 67 1.97 1.83 -2.20
CA ARG A 67 2.18 3.18 -2.71
C ARG A 67 0.97 3.57 -3.54
N PHE A 68 0.38 4.71 -3.22
CA PHE A 68 -0.78 5.25 -3.93
C PHE A 68 -0.56 6.72 -4.24
N ARG A 69 -1.40 7.23 -5.13
CA ARG A 69 -1.48 8.64 -5.48
C ARG A 69 -2.91 8.99 -5.84
N THR A 70 -3.42 10.08 -5.33
CA THR A 70 -4.81 10.50 -5.60
C THR A 70 -4.98 12.02 -5.47
N ARG A 71 -5.99 12.55 -6.15
CA ARG A 71 -6.52 13.90 -5.92
C ARG A 71 -7.82 13.89 -5.12
N HIS A 72 -8.35 12.69 -4.82
CA HIS A 72 -9.55 12.54 -4.01
C HIS A 72 -9.19 12.58 -2.53
N SER A 73 -9.83 13.48 -1.79
CA SER A 73 -9.66 13.61 -0.33
C SER A 73 -10.34 12.50 0.47
N ARG A 74 -11.15 11.68 -0.20
CA ARG A 74 -11.81 10.50 0.36
C ARG A 74 -11.65 9.30 -0.55
N GLY A 75 -11.45 8.12 0.04
CA GLY A 75 -11.38 6.85 -0.69
C GLY A 75 -10.86 5.71 0.18
N THR A 76 -11.20 4.48 -0.19
CA THR A 76 -10.74 3.27 0.51
C THR A 76 -9.52 2.69 -0.18
N LEU A 77 -8.45 2.45 0.58
CA LEU A 77 -7.20 1.83 0.11
C LEU A 77 -7.19 0.32 0.37
N LEU A 78 -7.71 -0.11 1.53
CA LEU A 78 -7.90 -1.50 1.89
C LEU A 78 -9.18 -1.65 2.71
N HIS A 79 -9.95 -2.69 2.43
CA HIS A 79 -11.04 -3.14 3.29
C HIS A 79 -10.95 -4.65 3.46
N ALA A 80 -10.68 -5.09 4.68
CA ALA A 80 -10.70 -6.49 5.08
C ALA A 80 -11.82 -6.68 6.10
N ALA A 81 -12.78 -7.55 5.80
CA ALA A 81 -13.93 -7.80 6.65
C ALA A 81 -14.13 -9.30 6.85
N GLY A 82 -14.26 -9.70 8.11
CA GLY A 82 -14.74 -11.02 8.50
C GLY A 82 -16.24 -10.99 8.75
N ARG A 83 -16.72 -11.84 9.66
CA ARG A 83 -18.16 -11.95 9.95
C ARG A 83 -18.64 -10.87 10.91
N VAL A 84 -17.76 -10.44 11.82
CA VAL A 84 -18.09 -9.53 12.93
C VAL A 84 -17.05 -8.42 13.08
N ASP A 85 -15.86 -8.66 12.52
CA ASP A 85 -14.65 -7.88 12.59
C ASP A 85 -14.31 -7.26 11.24
N TYR A 86 -13.63 -6.12 11.28
CA TYR A 86 -13.09 -5.48 10.08
C TYR A 86 -11.84 -4.65 10.39
N ALA A 87 -11.04 -4.45 9.34
CA ALA A 87 -9.97 -3.48 9.29
C ALA A 87 -10.08 -2.69 7.98
N THR A 88 -9.96 -1.37 8.03
CA THR A 88 -10.07 -0.47 6.89
C THR A 88 -8.95 0.55 6.91
N LEU A 89 -8.26 0.69 5.79
CA LEU A 89 -7.34 1.78 5.53
C LEU A 89 -7.99 2.71 4.50
N GLU A 90 -8.17 3.97 4.86
CA GLU A 90 -8.93 4.94 4.08
C GLU A 90 -8.31 6.33 4.13
N LEU A 91 -8.70 7.17 3.18
CA LEU A 91 -8.45 8.60 3.18
C LEU A 91 -9.70 9.32 3.70
N ILE A 92 -9.51 10.20 4.66
CA ILE A 92 -10.55 11.09 5.19
C ILE A 92 -9.97 12.50 5.24
N ASP A 93 -10.56 13.42 4.48
CA ASP A 93 -10.10 14.80 4.37
C ASP A 93 -8.61 14.89 3.93
N GLY A 94 -8.19 13.95 3.08
CA GLY A 94 -6.83 13.85 2.55
C GLY A 94 -5.83 13.16 3.48
N GLN A 95 -6.18 12.90 4.74
CA GLN A 95 -5.32 12.21 5.70
C GLN A 95 -5.57 10.70 5.69
N VAL A 96 -4.54 9.92 5.98
CA VAL A 96 -4.68 8.47 6.13
C VAL A 96 -5.31 8.16 7.48
N GLN A 97 -6.37 7.35 7.45
CA GLN A 97 -7.03 6.80 8.62
C GLN A 97 -7.00 5.28 8.54
N PHE A 98 -6.53 4.66 9.63
CA PHE A 98 -6.71 3.23 9.86
C PHE A 98 -7.81 3.03 10.91
N ARG A 99 -8.82 2.21 10.59
CA ARG A 99 -9.95 1.91 11.47
C ARG A 99 -10.14 0.41 11.60
N MET A 100 -10.40 -0.07 12.81
CA MET A 100 -10.62 -1.49 13.08
C MET A 100 -11.69 -1.71 14.15
N GLU A 101 -12.33 -2.86 14.07
CA GLU A 101 -13.27 -3.40 15.05
C GLU A 101 -13.05 -4.91 15.14
N LEU A 102 -12.82 -5.42 16.35
CA LEU A 102 -12.58 -6.85 16.60
C LEU A 102 -13.62 -7.46 17.55
N GLY A 103 -14.71 -6.75 17.87
CA GLY A 103 -15.83 -7.23 18.67
C GLY A 103 -16.07 -6.52 20.00
N SER A 104 -15.33 -5.43 20.28
CA SER A 104 -15.36 -4.70 21.57
C SER A 104 -15.53 -3.19 21.41
N GLY A 105 -15.71 -2.69 20.19
CA GLY A 105 -15.79 -1.28 19.87
C GLY A 105 -14.69 -0.83 18.92
N ALA A 106 -15.04 0.14 18.08
CA ALA A 106 -14.22 0.53 16.96
C ALA A 106 -13.15 1.52 17.42
N VAL A 107 -11.95 1.36 16.87
CA VAL A 107 -10.81 2.25 17.09
C VAL A 107 -10.37 2.81 15.75
N ALA A 108 -9.94 4.08 15.75
CA ALA A 108 -9.36 4.72 14.59
C ALA A 108 -8.09 5.49 14.97
N VAL A 109 -7.08 5.41 14.11
CA VAL A 109 -5.85 6.20 14.20
C VAL A 109 -5.69 6.95 12.88
N ARG A 110 -5.30 8.22 12.95
CA ARG A 110 -4.99 9.05 11.79
C ARG A 110 -3.52 9.41 11.76
N ALA A 111 -2.94 9.46 10.57
CA ALA A 111 -1.55 9.81 10.37
C ALA A 111 -1.36 10.62 9.08
N GLY A 112 -0.33 11.46 9.11
CA GLY A 112 0.14 12.22 7.94
C GLY A 112 -0.58 13.56 7.73
N GLU A 113 -0.04 14.29 6.77
CA GLU A 113 -0.62 15.50 6.21
C GLU A 113 -1.63 15.15 5.10
N ALA A 114 -2.22 16.15 4.47
CA ALA A 114 -3.11 15.93 3.34
C ALA A 114 -2.31 15.37 2.13
N LEU A 115 -2.59 14.12 1.75
CA LEU A 115 -1.93 13.39 0.66
C LEU A 115 -2.70 13.47 -0.67
N ALA A 116 -3.81 14.21 -0.71
CA ALA A 116 -4.67 14.33 -1.88
C ALA A 116 -4.17 15.40 -2.89
N ASP A 117 -2.86 15.52 -3.08
CA ASP A 117 -2.20 16.49 -3.97
C ASP A 117 -1.97 15.96 -5.39
N GLY A 118 -2.05 14.64 -5.56
CA GLY A 118 -1.79 13.94 -6.81
C GLY A 118 -0.30 13.80 -7.14
N ALA A 119 0.59 13.81 -6.14
CA ALA A 119 2.03 13.56 -6.27
C ALA A 119 2.39 12.07 -6.39
#